data_AF-A0A1E3YR34-F1
#
_entry.id   AF-A0A1E3YR34-F1
#
_cell.length_a   1.000
_cell.length_b   1.000
_cell.length_c   1.000
_cell.angle_alpha   90.00
_cell.angle_beta   90.00
_cell.angle_gamma   90.00
#
_symmetry.space_group_name_H-M   'P 1'
#
loop_
_entity.id
_entity.type
_entity.pdbx_description
1 polymer ?
#
loop_
_entity_poly.entity_id
_entity_poly.type
_entity_poly.pdbx_seq_one_letter_code
_entity_poly.pdbx_strand_id
1 'polypeptide(L)' 'MIATDALPAITGGPSIAVDVANAGGLYADRPAMRDGPLITARKSDDLSAWLALFAQALSDRPANPDR' A
#
# COMPACT_ATOMS: atom_id res chain seq x y z
N MET A 1 18.86 2.83 -19.31
CA MET A 1 19.13 2.39 -17.93
C MET A 1 17.82 2.55 -17.18
N ILE A 2 17.01 1.49 -17.08
CA ILE A 2 15.75 1.55 -16.32
C ILE A 2 16.18 1.52 -14.85
N ALA A 3 15.72 2.50 -14.08
CA ALA A 3 15.93 2.54 -12.63
C ALA A 3 15.55 1.18 -12.04
N THR A 4 16.32 0.71 -11.07
CA THR A 4 16.03 -0.53 -10.36
C THR A 4 14.85 -0.25 -9.42
N ASP A 5 13.66 -0.04 -9.98
CA ASP A 5 12.46 0.23 -9.22
C ASP A 5 12.12 -1.05 -8.46
N ALA A 6 12.17 -0.96 -7.13
CA ALA A 6 11.77 -2.06 -6.26
C ALA A 6 10.35 -2.50 -6.62
N LEU A 7 10.07 -3.81 -6.57
CA LEU A 7 8.74 -4.34 -6.84
C LEU A 7 7.71 -3.67 -5.90
N PRO A 8 6.52 -3.32 -6.40
CA PRO A 8 5.51 -2.70 -5.56
C PRO A 8 5.14 -3.63 -4.40
N ALA A 9 5.21 -3.10 -3.19
CA ALA A 9 4.92 -3.84 -1.97
C ALA A 9 3.44 -3.70 -1.61
N ILE A 10 2.76 -4.82 -1.40
CA ILE A 10 1.33 -4.85 -1.04
C ILE A 10 1.09 -5.77 0.16
N THR A 11 0.08 -5.45 0.97
CA THR A 11 -0.51 -6.40 1.92
C THR A 11 -1.97 -6.69 1.57
N GLY A 12 -2.54 -7.78 2.09
CA GLY A 12 -3.90 -8.21 1.75
C GLY A 12 -4.28 -9.48 2.49
N GLY A 13 -5.44 -10.05 2.16
CA GLY A 13 -5.80 -11.37 2.71
C GLY A 13 -4.72 -12.41 2.33
N PRO A 14 -4.33 -13.35 3.22
CA PRO A 14 -3.30 -14.34 2.90
C PRO A 14 -3.58 -15.15 1.63
N SER A 15 -4.85 -15.31 1.26
CA SER A 15 -5.29 -16.00 0.05
C SER A 15 -4.80 -15.37 -1.25
N ILE A 16 -4.48 -14.07 -1.27
CA ILE A 16 -4.02 -13.38 -2.48
C ILE A 16 -2.50 -13.33 -2.63
N ALA A 17 -1.72 -13.88 -1.69
CA ALA A 17 -0.27 -13.74 -1.68
C ALA A 17 0.39 -14.31 -2.96
N VAL A 18 -0.14 -15.42 -3.46
CA VAL A 18 0.32 -16.03 -4.72
C VAL A 18 -0.04 -15.16 -5.92
N ASP A 19 -1.24 -14.57 -5.95
CA ASP A 19 -1.66 -13.67 -7.03
C ASP A 19 -0.79 -12.41 -7.10
N VAL A 20 -0.43 -11.86 -5.94
CA VAL A 20 0.49 -10.72 -5.83
C VAL A 20 1.87 -11.08 -6.40
N ALA A 21 2.42 -12.24 -6.04
CA ALA A 21 3.69 -12.71 -6.57
C ALA A 21 3.63 -12.93 -8.09
N ASN A 22 2.55 -13.56 -8.58
CA ASN A 22 2.34 -13.80 -10.02
C ASN A 22 2.21 -12.49 -10.82
N ALA A 23 1.68 -11.44 -10.21
CA ALA A 23 1.59 -10.10 -10.80
C ALA A 23 2.90 -9.31 -10.72
N GLY A 24 3.96 -9.86 -10.13
CA GLY A 24 5.25 -9.18 -9.95
C GLY A 24 5.30 -8.23 -8.76
N GLY A 25 4.39 -8.33 -7.79
CA GLY A 25 4.43 -7.58 -6.54
C GLY A 25 5.16 -8.32 -5.41
N LEU A 26 5.47 -7.60 -4.34
CA LEU A 26 5.97 -8.18 -3.09
C LEU A 26 4.84 -8.23 -2.05
N TYR A 27 4.38 -9.42 -1.70
CA TYR A 27 3.42 -9.59 -0.60
C TYR A 27 4.12 -9.46 0.76
N ALA A 28 3.61 -8.60 1.63
CA ALA A 28 4.09 -8.43 3.01
C ALA A 28 2.97 -8.71 4.01
N ASP A 29 3.20 -9.59 4.98
CA ASP A 29 2.25 -9.80 6.09
C ASP A 29 2.38 -8.68 7.13
N ARG A 30 1.62 -7.60 6.93
CA ARG A 30 1.59 -6.39 7.76
C ARG A 30 0.15 -5.93 7.96
N PRO A 31 -0.26 -5.43 9.13
CA PRO A 31 -1.62 -4.91 9.34
C PRO A 31 -2.11 -3.97 8.25
N ALA A 32 -1.30 -2.95 7.93
CA ALA A 32 -1.49 -2.07 6.81
C ALA A 32 -0.12 -1.63 6.27
N MET A 33 -0.08 -1.23 4.99
CA MET A 33 1.13 -0.72 4.34
C MET A 33 0.77 0.38 3.33
N ARG A 34 1.70 1.31 3.14
CA ARG A 34 1.68 2.31 2.08
C ARG A 34 2.88 2.12 1.17
N ASP A 35 2.63 2.07 -0.13
CA ASP A 35 3.63 2.13 -1.19
C ASP A 35 3.25 3.24 -2.17
N GLY A 36 3.97 4.37 -2.10
CA GLY A 36 3.60 5.60 -2.80
C GLY A 36 2.14 6.04 -2.51
N PRO A 37 1.25 6.08 -3.52
CA PRO A 37 -0.16 6.42 -3.34
C PRO A 37 -1.04 5.24 -2.91
N LEU A 38 -0.55 4.00 -2.96
CA LEU A 38 -1.34 2.80 -2.67
C LEU A 38 -1.28 2.47 -1.18
N ILE A 39 -2.44 2.34 -0.53
CA ILE A 39 -2.54 1.95 0.88
C ILE A 39 -3.41 0.70 0.97
N THR A 40 -2.85 -0.39 1.51
CA THR A 40 -3.50 -1.70 1.60
C THR A 40 -3.54 -2.22 3.03
N ALA A 41 -4.46 -3.13 3.33
CA ALA A 41 -4.62 -3.79 4.62
C ALA A 41 -5.08 -5.25 4.42
N ARG A 42 -4.84 -6.11 5.40
CA ARG A 42 -5.13 -7.56 5.26
C ARG A 42 -6.60 -7.90 5.48
N LYS A 43 -7.20 -7.25 6.48
CA LYS A 43 -8.56 -7.56 6.98
C LYS A 43 -9.15 -6.37 7.73
N SER A 44 -10.45 -6.44 8.03
CA SER A 44 -11.20 -5.40 8.76
C SER A 44 -10.60 -5.03 10.12
N ASP A 45 -10.00 -5.99 10.83
CA ASP A 45 -9.38 -5.75 12.14
C ASP A 45 -8.22 -4.75 12.06
N ASP A 46 -7.60 -4.62 10.89
CA ASP A 46 -6.47 -3.72 10.66
C ASP A 46 -6.91 -2.30 10.26
N LEU A 47 -8.22 -1.99 10.31
CA LEU A 47 -8.79 -0.69 9.91
C LEU A 47 -8.11 0.50 10.59
N SER A 48 -7.82 0.42 11.88
CA SER A 48 -7.15 1.51 12.60
C SER A 48 -5.75 1.80 12.06
N ALA A 49 -4.98 0.76 11.70
CA ALA A 49 -3.66 0.93 11.10
C ALA A 49 -3.75 1.53 9.69
N TRP A 50 -4.75 1.10 8.90
CA TRP A 50 -5.01 1.65 7.58
C TRP A 50 -5.42 3.13 7.64
N LEU A 51 -6.34 3.49 8.54
CA LEU A 51 -6.80 4.88 8.72
C LEU A 51 -5.65 5.82 9.10
N ALA A 52 -4.70 5.36 9.92
CA ALA A 52 -3.53 6.14 10.28
C ALA A 52 -2.66 6.47 9.06
N LEU A 53 -2.41 5.49 8.18
CA LEU A 53 -1.66 5.70 6.93
C LEU A 53 -2.44 6.58 5.94
N PHE A 54 -3.76 6.40 5.86
CA PHE A 54 -4.63 7.18 4.99
C PHE A 54 -4.66 8.66 5.38
N ALA A 55 -4.81 8.95 6.68
CA ALA A 55 -4.75 10.31 7.20
C ALA A 55 -3.40 10.98 6.87
N GLN A 56 -2.29 10.27 7.10
CA GLN A 56 -0.94 10.75 6.73
C GLN A 56 -0.86 11.07 5.23
N ALA A 57 -1.33 10.17 4.37
CA ALA A 57 -1.28 10.38 2.92
C ALA A 57 -2.10 11.58 2.43
N LEU A 58 -3.19 11.91 3.12
CA LEU A 58 -3.97 13.12 2.84
C LEU A 58 -3.27 14.40 3.32
N SER A 59 -2.57 14.34 4.45
CA SER A 59 -1.78 15.46 4.98
C SER A 59 -0.51 15.73 4.16
N ASP A 60 0.11 14.71 3.60
CA ASP A 60 1.32 14.83 2.77
C ASP A 60 1.03 15.43 1.39
N ARG A 61 -0.23 15.42 0.95
CA ARG A 61 -0.59 15.93 -0.37
C ARG A 61 -0.52 17.46 -0.33
N PRO A 62 0.36 18.12 -1.11
CA PRO A 62 0.32 19.56 -1.23
C PRO A 62 -1.08 19.98 -1.71
N ALA A 63 -1.58 21.10 -1.20
CA ALA A 63 -2.84 21.68 -1.67
C ALA A 63 -2.79 21.75 -3.20
N ASN A 64 -3.81 21.18 -3.86
CA ASN A 64 -3.86 21.18 -5.31
C ASN A 64 -3.81 22.65 -5.79
N PRO A 65 -2.78 23.09 -6.54
CA PRO A 65 -2.69 24.48 -6.97
C PRO A 65 -3.81 24.87 -7.94
N ASP A 66 -4.49 23.88 -8.52
CA ASP A 66 -5.60 24.05 -9.47
C ASP A 66 -7.00 23.98 -8.81
N ARG A 67 -7.11 24.07 -7.47
CA ARG A 67 -8.40 24.16 -6.75
C ARG A 67 -8.56 25.48 -6.03
#